data_AF-A0A7X6ULD3-F1
#
_entry.id   AF-A0A7X6ULD3-F1
#
_cell.length_a   1.000
_cell.length_b   1.000
_cell.length_c   1.000
_cell.angle_alpha   90.00
_cell.angle_beta   90.00
_cell.angle_gamma   90.00
#
_symmetry.space_group_name_H-M   'P 1'
#
loop_
_entity.id
_entity.type
_entity.pdbx_description
1 polymer ?
#
loop_
_entity_poly.entity_id
_entity_poly.type
_entity_poly.pdbx_seq_one_letter_code
_entity_poly.pdbx_strand_id
1 'polypeptide(L)'
;MEAFTALHLYRMKDVVEKAVENLKERLNMRRMLVSSERSLDGKIFVEFVALILISHLDHKMREKGLYKKYTLQQLLDKLDVIECFEAPGHNLRLGEILKAQRAIYEALDVALPTSS
;
A
#
# COMPACT_ATOMS: atom_id res chain seq x y z
N MET A 1 -8.75 -36.70 -6.37
CA MET A 1 -8.71 -35.23 -6.41
C MET A 1 -8.74 -34.85 -7.89
N GLU A 2 -9.78 -34.13 -8.33
CA GLU A 2 -9.96 -33.74 -9.74
C GLU A 2 -8.75 -32.93 -10.24
N ALA A 3 -8.31 -33.15 -11.49
CA ALA A 3 -7.11 -32.51 -12.06
C ALA A 3 -7.18 -30.97 -12.01
N PHE A 4 -8.39 -30.41 -12.14
CA PHE A 4 -8.63 -28.98 -12.01
C PHE A 4 -8.36 -28.46 -10.59
N THR A 5 -8.73 -29.21 -9.56
CA THR A 5 -8.48 -28.85 -8.15
C THR A 5 -7.00 -28.85 -7.84
N ALA A 6 -6.26 -29.84 -8.35
CA ALA A 6 -4.80 -29.91 -8.18
C ALA A 6 -4.09 -28.72 -8.84
N LEU A 7 -4.51 -28.35 -10.07
CA LEU A 7 -3.98 -27.18 -10.77
C LEU A 7 -4.31 -25.87 -10.05
N HIS A 8 -5.53 -25.75 -9.51
CA HIS A 8 -5.94 -24.58 -8.74
C HIS A 8 -5.09 -24.41 -7.47
N LEU A 9 -4.90 -25.47 -6.68
CA LEU A 9 -4.03 -25.47 -5.50
C LEU A 9 -2.59 -25.09 -5.85
N TYR A 10 -2.07 -25.60 -6.98
CA TYR A 10 -0.73 -25.25 -7.43
C TYR A 10 -0.59 -23.77 -7.80
N ARG A 11 -1.61 -23.17 -8.43
CA ARG A 11 -1.62 -21.72 -8.73
C ARG A 11 -1.75 -20.85 -7.48
N MET A 12 -2.47 -21.30 -6.45
CA MET A 12 -2.55 -20.57 -5.18
C MET A 12 -1.18 -20.45 -4.51
N LYS A 13 -0.28 -21.42 -4.71
CA LYS A 13 1.10 -21.36 -4.22
C LYS A 13 1.86 -20.15 -4.77
N ASP A 14 1.72 -19.84 -6.06
CA ASP A 14 2.37 -18.68 -6.70
C ASP A 14 1.91 -17.34 -6.09
N VAL A 15 0.63 -17.25 -5.68
CA VAL A 15 0.11 -16.07 -4.98
C VAL A 15 0.81 -15.89 -3.62
N VAL A 16 1.02 -16.98 -2.89
CA VAL A 16 1.74 -16.96 -1.60
C VAL A 16 3.21 -16.61 -1.81
N GLU A 17 3.87 -17.18 -2.83
CA GLU A 17 5.26 -16.86 -3.15
C GLU A 17 5.45 -15.38 -3.47
N LYS A 18 4.56 -14.81 -4.29
CA LYS A 18 4.54 -13.36 -4.59
C LYS A 18 4.27 -12.50 -3.36
N ALA A 19 3.40 -12.93 -2.45
CA ALA A 19 3.16 -12.23 -1.19
C ALA A 19 4.43 -12.21 -0.31
N VAL A 20 5.13 -13.34 -0.22
CA VAL A 20 6.40 -13.44 0.52
C VAL A 20 7.51 -12.62 -0.14
N GLU A 21 7.55 -12.57 -1.48
CA GLU A 21 8.47 -11.71 -2.22
C GLU A 21 8.17 -10.22 -1.95
N ASN A 22 6.90 -9.81 -2.00
CA ASN A 22 6.50 -8.45 -1.64
C ASN A 22 6.91 -8.09 -0.20
N LEU A 23 6.75 -9.01 0.75
CA LEU A 23 7.23 -8.80 2.13
C LEU A 23 8.74 -8.53 2.17
N LYS A 24 9.53 -9.33 1.46
CA LYS A 24 11.00 -9.18 1.44
C LYS A 24 11.44 -7.89 0.75
N GLU A 25 10.92 -7.64 -0.45
CA GLU A 25 11.42 -6.59 -1.35
C GLU A 25 10.76 -5.23 -1.12
N ARG A 26 9.43 -5.18 -1.04
CA ARG A 26 8.67 -3.91 -0.95
C ARG A 26 8.51 -3.44 0.48
N LEU A 27 8.50 -4.37 1.41
CA LEU A 27 8.26 -4.17 2.83
C LEU A 27 9.52 -4.40 3.68
N ASN A 28 10.70 -4.47 3.04
CA ASN A 28 12.00 -4.48 3.71
C ASN A 28 12.16 -5.55 4.83
N MET A 29 11.48 -6.70 4.69
CA MET A 29 11.64 -7.84 5.60
C MET A 29 12.85 -8.72 5.31
N ARG A 30 13.73 -8.32 4.37
CA ARG A 30 15.02 -9.00 4.15
C ARG A 30 15.89 -9.07 5.41
N ARG A 31 15.77 -8.09 6.32
CA ARG A 31 16.47 -8.08 7.60
C ARG A 31 15.49 -7.96 8.75
N MET A 32 15.53 -8.94 9.65
CA MET A 32 14.77 -8.96 10.90
C MET A 32 15.60 -8.23 11.99
N LEU A 33 15.78 -6.91 11.84
CA LEU A 33 16.57 -6.05 12.75
C LEU A 33 15.83 -5.78 14.07
N VAL A 34 15.51 -6.83 14.81
CA VAL A 34 14.74 -6.78 16.06
C VAL A 34 15.46 -7.57 17.15
N SER A 35 15.41 -7.09 18.40
CA SER A 35 16.21 -7.62 19.50
C SER A 35 15.54 -8.73 20.31
N SER A 36 14.26 -9.02 20.04
CA SER A 36 13.49 -10.08 20.73
C SER A 36 12.46 -10.73 19.81
N GLU A 37 12.03 -11.95 20.15
CA GLU A 37 10.94 -12.64 19.45
C GLU A 37 9.64 -11.83 19.50
N ARG A 38 9.32 -11.22 20.65
CA ARG A 38 8.13 -10.36 20.76
C ARG A 38 8.16 -9.18 19.79
N SER A 39 9.32 -8.55 19.61
CA SER A 39 9.47 -7.48 18.61
C SER A 39 9.42 -8.00 17.17
N LEU A 40 9.82 -9.26 16.94
CA LEU A 40 9.67 -9.91 15.64
C LEU A 40 8.20 -10.16 15.30
N ASP A 41 7.41 -10.69 16.24
CA ASP A 41 5.97 -10.89 16.06
C ASP A 41 5.26 -9.57 15.77
N GLY A 42 5.61 -8.52 16.51
CA GLY A 42 5.10 -7.17 16.26
C GLY A 42 5.46 -6.66 14.87
N LYS A 43 6.70 -6.89 14.42
CA LYS A 43 7.12 -6.53 13.05
C LYS A 43 6.33 -7.31 12.00
N ILE A 44 6.25 -8.63 12.11
CA ILE A 44 5.51 -9.48 11.17
C ILE A 44 4.04 -9.02 11.06
N PHE A 45 3.41 -8.68 12.19
CA PHE A 45 2.05 -8.17 12.20
C PHE A 45 1.90 -6.87 11.42
N VAL A 46 2.78 -5.88 11.65
CA VAL A 46 2.76 -4.61 10.92
C VAL A 46 2.96 -4.83 9.42
N GLU A 47 3.90 -5.70 9.05
CA GLU A 47 4.19 -6.02 7.64
C GLU A 47 3.02 -6.74 6.97
N PHE A 48 2.30 -7.59 7.70
CA PHE A 48 1.09 -8.22 7.20
C PHE A 48 0.00 -7.20 6.89
N VAL A 49 -0.21 -6.21 7.76
CA VAL A 49 -1.15 -5.10 7.51
C VAL A 49 -0.69 -4.25 6.33
N ALA A 50 0.60 -3.93 6.26
CA ALA A 50 1.17 -3.17 5.15
C ALA A 50 1.02 -3.91 3.80
N LEU A 51 1.16 -5.24 3.79
CA LEU A 51 0.95 -6.07 2.60
C LEU A 51 -0.51 -5.99 2.12
N ILE A 52 -1.49 -6.05 3.02
CA ILE A 52 -2.91 -5.90 2.67
C ILE A 52 -3.14 -4.56 1.97
N LEU A 53 -2.62 -3.47 2.53
CA LEU A 53 -2.76 -2.12 1.96
C LEU A 53 -2.10 -2.02 0.58
N ILE A 54 -0.85 -2.49 0.45
CA ILE A 54 -0.11 -2.48 -0.81
C ILE A 54 -0.79 -3.34 -1.87
N SER A 55 -1.28 -4.54 -1.51
CA SER A 55 -2.01 -5.41 -2.43
C SER A 55 -3.30 -4.77 -2.91
N HIS A 56 -4.05 -4.12 -2.02
CA HIS A 56 -5.26 -3.40 -2.40
C HIS A 56 -4.95 -2.24 -3.36
N LEU A 57 -3.93 -1.44 -3.05
CA LEU A 57 -3.51 -0.33 -3.90
C LEU A 57 -2.98 -0.82 -5.26
N ASP A 58 -2.18 -1.88 -5.28
CA ASP A 58 -1.69 -2.52 -6.52
C ASP A 58 -2.86 -2.96 -7.42
N HIS A 59 -3.86 -3.61 -6.82
CA HIS A 59 -5.06 -4.03 -7.53
C HIS A 59 -5.80 -2.83 -8.14
N LYS A 60 -6.09 -1.80 -7.33
CA LYS A 60 -6.76 -0.58 -7.80
C LYS A 60 -5.98 0.14 -8.90
N MET A 61 -4.66 0.22 -8.79
CA MET A 61 -3.81 0.82 -9.82
C MET A 61 -3.86 0.06 -11.15
N ARG A 62 -3.97 -1.28 -11.12
CA ARG A 62 -4.15 -2.09 -12.33
C ARG A 62 -5.52 -1.87 -12.95
N GLU A 63 -6.59 -1.94 -12.16
CA GLU A 63 -7.96 -1.75 -12.63
C GLU A 63 -8.15 -0.38 -13.31
N LYS A 64 -7.56 0.66 -12.72
CA LYS A 64 -7.71 2.05 -13.17
C LYS A 64 -6.62 2.46 -14.18
N GLY A 65 -5.72 1.55 -14.55
CA GLY A 65 -4.65 1.79 -15.51
C GLY A 65 -3.62 2.83 -15.06
N LEU A 66 -3.48 3.08 -13.75
CA LEU A 66 -2.55 4.07 -13.20
C LEU A 66 -1.09 3.69 -13.44
N TYR A 67 -0.79 2.41 -13.61
CA TYR A 67 0.55 1.92 -13.96
C TYR A 67 1.08 2.43 -15.31
N LYS A 68 0.21 2.97 -16.18
CA LYS A 68 0.63 3.63 -17.43
C LYS A 68 1.31 4.98 -17.18
N LYS A 69 1.08 5.58 -16.01
CA LYS A 69 1.56 6.93 -15.65
C LYS A 69 2.51 6.94 -14.47
N TYR A 70 2.31 6.03 -13.51
CA TYR A 70 3.05 6.00 -12.26
C TYR A 70 3.48 4.58 -11.90
N THR A 71 4.68 4.41 -11.38
CA THR A 71 4.99 3.24 -10.54
C THR A 71 4.28 3.38 -9.18
N LEU A 72 4.17 2.29 -8.40
CA LEU A 72 3.60 2.38 -7.05
C LEU A 72 4.34 3.44 -6.21
N GLN A 73 5.67 3.38 -6.22
CA GLN A 73 6.50 4.32 -5.47
C GLN A 73 6.23 5.76 -5.89
N GLN A 74 6.23 6.04 -7.20
CA GLN A 74 5.95 7.39 -7.71
C GLN A 74 4.56 7.90 -7.34
N LEU A 75 3.56 7.01 -7.29
CA LEU A 75 2.22 7.38 -6.84
C LEU A 75 2.23 7.77 -5.36
N LEU A 76 2.89 6.98 -4.50
CA LEU A 76 3.02 7.27 -3.08
C LEU A 76 3.79 8.57 -2.85
N ASP A 77 4.92 8.77 -3.54
CA ASP A 77 5.72 10.00 -3.46
C ASP A 77 4.90 11.24 -3.86
N LYS A 78 3.96 11.10 -4.81
CA LYS A 78 3.06 12.20 -5.21
C LYS A 78 2.04 12.54 -4.14
N LEU A 79 1.58 11.55 -3.37
CA LEU A 79 0.63 11.74 -2.28
C LEU A 79 1.32 12.24 -1.01
N ASP A 80 2.59 11.87 -0.78
CA ASP A 80 3.39 12.27 0.39
C ASP A 80 3.64 13.78 0.48
N VAL A 81 3.52 14.51 -0.63
CA VAL A 81 3.64 15.97 -0.69
C VAL A 81 2.43 16.70 -0.06
N ILE A 82 1.34 16.01 0.24
CA ILE A 82 0.15 16.63 0.82
C ILE A 82 0.40 16.92 2.30
N GLU A 83 0.67 18.18 2.62
CA GLU A 83 0.92 18.63 3.99
C GLU A 83 -0.38 18.93 4.75
N CYS A 84 -0.34 18.68 6.06
CA CYS A 84 -1.41 18.98 6.99
C CYS A 84 -0.87 19.78 8.16
N PHE A 85 -1.43 20.96 8.39
CA PHE A 85 -1.00 21.91 9.41
C PHE A 85 -1.99 21.94 10.56
N GLU A 86 -1.48 21.78 11.77
CA GLU A 86 -2.21 21.99 13.00
C GLU A 86 -1.53 23.11 13.79
N ALA A 87 -2.30 24.11 14.22
CA ALA A 87 -1.81 25.20 15.06
C ALA A 87 -2.62 25.25 16.36
N PRO A 88 -2.00 25.53 17.52
CA PRO A 88 -2.72 25.56 18.80
C PRO A 88 -3.90 26.54 18.78
N GLY A 89 -5.10 26.03 19.04
CA GLY A 89 -6.33 26.82 19.01
C GLY A 89 -6.91 27.10 17.61
N HIS A 90 -6.41 26.45 16.57
CA HIS A 90 -6.93 26.54 15.21
C HIS A 90 -7.30 25.16 14.66
N ASN A 91 -8.31 25.12 13.79
CA ASN A 91 -8.69 23.91 13.08
C ASN A 91 -7.56 23.42 12.17
N LEU A 92 -7.53 22.12 11.96
CA LEU A 92 -6.62 21.42 11.06
C LEU A 92 -6.77 21.93 9.63
N ARG A 93 -5.68 22.44 9.04
CA ARG A 93 -5.65 23.02 7.69
C ARG A 93 -4.85 22.11 6.76
N LEU A 94 -5.47 21.69 5.68
CA LEU A 94 -4.76 21.01 4.59
C LEU A 94 -4.06 22.01 3.68
N GLY A 95 -2.85 21.68 3.28
CA GLY A 95 -2.12 22.37 2.22
C GLY A 95 -2.83 22.24 0.86
N GLU A 96 -2.29 22.92 -0.15
CA GLU A 96 -2.87 22.87 -1.49
C GLU A 96 -2.75 21.47 -2.11
N ILE A 97 -3.89 20.89 -2.50
CA ILE A 97 -3.92 19.63 -3.26
C ILE A 97 -3.85 19.94 -4.75
N LEU A 98 -2.73 19.58 -5.37
CA LEU A 98 -2.45 19.76 -6.78
C LEU A 98 -3.40 18.95 -7.67
N LYS A 99 -3.62 19.40 -8.91
CA LYS A 99 -4.47 18.69 -9.90
C LYS A 99 -4.06 17.23 -10.11
N ALA A 100 -2.76 16.95 -10.12
CA ALA A 100 -2.26 15.58 -10.28
C ALA A 100 -2.62 14.68 -9.08
N GLN A 101 -2.58 15.21 -7.86
CA GLN A 101 -2.99 14.49 -6.66
C GLN A 101 -4.51 14.23 -6.68
N ARG A 102 -5.31 15.24 -7.05
CA ARG A 102 -6.77 15.08 -7.17
C ARG A 102 -7.15 13.96 -8.14
N ALA A 103 -6.49 13.93 -9.31
CA ALA A 103 -6.70 12.87 -10.28
C ALA A 103 -6.34 11.47 -9.76
N ILE A 104 -5.35 11.36 -8.86
CA ILE A 104 -5.02 10.10 -8.19
C ILE A 104 -6.15 9.69 -7.23
N TYR A 105 -6.62 10.60 -6.37
CA TYR A 105 -7.74 10.32 -5.45
C TYR A 105 -9.01 9.90 -6.20
N GLU A 106 -9.38 10.63 -7.25
CA GLU A 106 -10.51 10.29 -8.11
C GLU A 106 -10.35 8.92 -8.76
N ALA A 107 -9.16 8.61 -9.29
CA ALA A 107 -8.90 7.30 -9.89
C ALA A 107 -8.97 6.17 -8.85
N LEU A 108 -8.54 6.41 -7.62
CA LEU A 108 -8.62 5.44 -6.53
C LEU A 108 -10.04 5.31 -5.93
N ASP A 109 -11.00 6.12 -6.39
CA ASP A 109 -12.36 6.24 -5.84
C ASP A 109 -12.35 6.63 -4.34
N VAL A 110 -11.41 7.48 -3.93
CA VAL A 110 -11.24 7.95 -2.54
C VAL A 110 -11.60 9.43 -2.46
N ALA A 111 -12.37 9.81 -1.44
CA ALA A 111 -12.70 11.20 -1.20
C ALA A 111 -11.44 12.04 -0.94
N LEU A 112 -11.41 13.25 -1.49
CA LEU A 112 -10.32 14.19 -1.21
C LEU A 112 -10.30 14.52 0.28
N PRO A 113 -9.12 14.61 0.90
CA PRO A 113 -9.03 15.07 2.27
C PRO A 113 -9.52 16.52 2.34
N THR A 114 -10.38 16.80 3.31
CA THR A 114 -10.94 18.13 3.59
C THR A 114 -10.49 18.59 4.97
N SER A 115 -10.21 19.89 5.12
CA SER A 115 -9.98 20.49 6.44
C SER A 115 -11.25 20.43 7.28
N SER A 116 -11.10 20.11 8.57
CA SER A 116 -12.19 20.06 9.55
C SER A 116 -12.65 21.43 10.02
#